data_AF-A0A849AHX7-F1
#
_entry.id   AF-A0A849AHX7-F1
#
_cell.length_a   1.000
_cell.length_b   1.000
_cell.length_c   1.000
_cell.angle_alpha   90.00
_cell.angle_beta   90.00
_cell.angle_gamma   90.00
#
_symmetry.space_group_name_H-M   'P 1'
#
loop_
_entity.id
_entity.type
_entity.pdbx_description
1 polymer ?
#
loop_
_entity_poly.entity_id
_entity_poly.type
_entity_poly.pdbx_seq_one_letter_code
_entity_poly.pdbx_strand_id
1 'polypeptide(L)'
;MDQPQPADQLTPPFATKVAVLVRDDLATWQRLNVTAFLAAGIAAAYPALVGAPYADADGGSYLPLLGMPVLVFEGGAHTLGNARTRAVGRGLPAAIFTQEMFGTGHDTANRAATAAVPADQLDLVGIAVHGPKNAVDKILKGAYLHR
;
A
#
# COMPACT_ATOMS: atom_id res chain seq x y z
N MET A 1 -36.58 -13.37 -3.40
CA MET A 1 -35.93 -12.40 -4.30
C MET A 1 -34.46 -12.45 -3.93
N ASP A 2 -33.70 -13.32 -4.59
CA ASP A 2 -32.27 -13.48 -4.34
C ASP A 2 -31.58 -12.15 -4.68
N GLN A 3 -31.00 -11.50 -3.68
CA GLN A 3 -30.11 -10.39 -3.99
C GLN A 3 -28.88 -10.97 -4.69
N PRO A 4 -28.42 -10.37 -5.80
CA PRO A 4 -27.21 -10.85 -6.46
C PRO A 4 -26.08 -10.85 -5.43
N GLN A 5 -25.49 -12.02 -5.22
CA GLN A 5 -24.33 -12.20 -4.35
C GLN A 5 -23.25 -11.22 -4.85
N PRO A 6 -22.68 -10.38 -3.96
CA PRO A 6 -21.67 -9.42 -4.38
C PRO A 6 -20.56 -10.16 -5.11
N ALA A 7 -20.17 -9.65 -6.27
CA ALA A 7 -19.11 -10.24 -7.08
C ALA A 7 -17.88 -10.48 -6.21
N ASP A 8 -17.31 -11.68 -6.29
CA ASP A 8 -16.10 -12.03 -5.55
C ASP A 8 -14.98 -11.05 -5.91
N GLN A 9 -14.61 -10.21 -4.94
CA GLN A 9 -13.62 -9.15 -5.13
C GLN A 9 -12.20 -9.71 -5.36
N LEU A 10 -12.00 -11.01 -5.10
CA LEU A 10 -10.75 -11.72 -5.26
C LEU A 10 -10.66 -12.52 -6.57
N THR A 11 -11.71 -12.50 -7.39
CA THR A 11 -11.71 -13.14 -8.71
C THR A 11 -11.51 -12.12 -9.84
N PRO A 12 -10.56 -12.33 -10.77
CA PRO A 12 -10.39 -11.49 -11.94
C PRO A 12 -11.63 -11.50 -12.87
N PRO A 13 -11.97 -10.37 -13.55
CA PRO A 13 -11.23 -9.12 -13.57
C PRO A 13 -11.51 -8.24 -12.33
N PHE A 14 -10.45 -7.76 -11.67
CA PHE A 14 -10.58 -6.92 -10.48
C PHE A 14 -11.20 -5.55 -10.79
N ALA A 15 -12.21 -5.12 -10.02
CA ALA A 15 -12.77 -3.76 -10.14
C ALA A 15 -11.87 -2.69 -9.49
N THR A 16 -11.08 -3.09 -8.49
CA THR A 16 -10.15 -2.23 -7.74
C THR A 16 -8.70 -2.65 -8.00
N LYS A 17 -7.74 -1.89 -7.48
CA LYS A 17 -6.33 -2.27 -7.46
C LYS A 17 -5.66 -1.85 -6.16
N VAL A 18 -4.68 -2.62 -5.71
CA VAL A 18 -3.72 -2.23 -4.69
C VAL A 18 -2.45 -1.76 -5.40
N ALA A 19 -1.92 -0.63 -4.95
CA ALA A 19 -0.65 -0.14 -5.47
C ALA A 19 0.23 0.41 -4.36
N VAL A 20 1.53 0.18 -4.51
CA VAL A 20 2.61 0.69 -3.66
C VAL A 20 3.49 1.58 -4.53
N LEU A 21 3.86 2.76 -4.04
CA LEU A 21 4.86 3.63 -4.64
C LEU A 21 6.00 3.80 -3.63
N VAL A 22 7.23 3.47 -4.05
CA VAL A 22 8.45 3.62 -3.26
C VAL A 22 9.37 4.69 -3.85
N ARG A 23 10.19 5.35 -3.02
CA ARG A 23 11.16 6.33 -3.50
C ARG A 23 12.29 5.66 -4.28
N ASP A 24 12.69 6.28 -5.38
CA ASP A 24 13.60 5.74 -6.39
C ASP A 24 15.09 5.81 -6.01
N ASP A 25 15.43 6.50 -4.93
CA ASP A 25 16.79 6.64 -4.40
C ASP A 25 17.11 5.67 -3.25
N LEU A 26 16.13 4.87 -2.81
CA LEU A 26 16.31 3.93 -1.70
C LEU A 26 17.16 2.73 -2.13
N ALA A 27 17.93 2.20 -1.18
CA ALA A 27 18.56 0.89 -1.33
C ALA A 27 17.49 -0.20 -1.52
N THR A 28 17.82 -1.27 -2.25
CA THR A 28 16.87 -2.36 -2.54
C THR A 28 16.22 -2.93 -1.28
N TRP A 29 17.00 -3.16 -0.21
CA TRP A 29 16.47 -3.70 1.04
C TRP A 29 15.48 -2.75 1.72
N GLN A 30 15.69 -1.43 1.61
CA GLN A 30 14.76 -0.42 2.13
C GLN A 30 13.44 -0.44 1.36
N ARG A 31 13.49 -0.57 0.03
CA ARG A 31 12.28 -0.68 -0.81
C ARG A 31 11.45 -1.91 -0.45
N LEU A 32 12.10 -3.05 -0.23
CA LEU A 32 11.44 -4.29 0.22
C LEU A 32 10.80 -4.12 1.59
N ASN A 33 11.52 -3.52 2.55
CA ASN A 33 11.02 -3.26 3.89
C ASN A 33 9.80 -2.32 3.87
N VAL A 34 9.91 -1.19 3.19
CA VAL A 34 8.81 -0.21 3.01
C VAL A 34 7.60 -0.88 2.37
N THR A 35 7.79 -1.65 1.31
CA THR A 35 6.70 -2.37 0.62
C THR A 35 5.98 -3.33 1.56
N ALA A 36 6.71 -4.07 2.40
CA ALA A 36 6.13 -5.01 3.36
C ALA A 36 5.28 -4.30 4.42
N PHE A 37 5.78 -3.22 5.02
CA PHE A 37 5.02 -2.42 6.00
C PHE A 37 3.76 -1.81 5.39
N LEU A 38 3.87 -1.27 4.18
CA LEU A 38 2.76 -0.64 3.49
C LEU A 38 1.68 -1.66 3.08
N ALA A 39 2.07 -2.84 2.59
CA ALA A 39 1.15 -3.92 2.28
C ALA A 39 0.40 -4.42 3.53
N ALA A 40 1.10 -4.52 4.67
CA ALA A 40 0.47 -4.87 5.95
C ALA A 40 -0.60 -3.84 6.36
N GLY A 41 -0.33 -2.54 6.17
CA GLY A 41 -1.32 -1.48 6.40
C GLY A 41 -2.57 -1.62 5.53
N ILE A 42 -2.40 -1.98 4.25
CA ILE A 42 -3.53 -2.25 3.34
C ILE A 42 -4.34 -3.46 3.81
N ALA A 43 -3.68 -4.59 4.12
CA ALA A 43 -4.36 -5.79 4.58
C ALA A 43 -5.15 -5.55 5.89
N ALA A 44 -4.60 -4.76 6.81
CA ALA A 44 -5.28 -4.39 8.06
C ALA A 44 -6.48 -3.46 7.83
N ALA A 45 -6.38 -2.51 6.90
CA ALA A 45 -7.46 -1.57 6.58
C ALA A 45 -8.58 -2.22 5.75
N TYR A 46 -8.26 -3.24 4.94
CA TYR A 46 -9.20 -3.92 4.08
C TYR A 46 -9.13 -5.45 4.24
N PRO A 47 -9.64 -6.00 5.36
CA PRO A 47 -9.58 -7.44 5.62
C PRO A 47 -10.25 -8.29 4.54
N ALA A 48 -11.25 -7.76 3.83
CA ALA A 48 -11.91 -8.43 2.71
C ALA A 48 -11.00 -8.67 1.49
N LEU A 49 -9.83 -8.02 1.42
CA LEU A 49 -8.83 -8.28 0.38
C LEU A 49 -7.92 -9.46 0.72
N VAL A 50 -7.96 -9.96 1.96
CA VAL A 50 -7.19 -11.12 2.41
C VAL A 50 -7.99 -12.38 2.10
N GLY A 51 -7.35 -13.34 1.43
CA GLY A 51 -7.98 -14.60 1.03
C GLY A 51 -8.09 -15.62 2.16
N ALA A 52 -8.23 -16.90 1.79
CA ALA A 52 -8.21 -18.02 2.72
C ALA A 52 -6.77 -18.45 3.07
N PRO A 53 -6.55 -19.14 4.22
CA PRO A 53 -5.29 -19.81 4.51
C PRO A 53 -4.87 -20.72 3.36
N TYR A 54 -3.58 -20.72 3.06
CA TYR A 54 -3.02 -21.62 2.05
C TYR A 54 -2.81 -22.99 2.68
N ALA A 55 -2.90 -24.04 1.87
CA ALA A 55 -2.56 -25.40 2.27
C ALA A 55 -1.63 -26.03 1.22
N ASP A 56 -0.62 -26.76 1.68
CA ASP A 56 0.14 -27.64 0.81
C ASP A 56 -0.58 -28.99 0.62
N ALA A 57 -0.03 -29.84 -0.26
CA ALA A 57 -0.62 -31.14 -0.57
C ALA A 57 -0.55 -32.14 0.60
N ASP A 58 0.30 -31.89 1.61
CA ASP A 58 0.49 -32.74 2.78
C ASP A 58 -0.42 -32.32 3.96
N GLY A 59 -1.23 -31.27 3.77
CA GLY A 59 -2.14 -30.73 4.78
C GLY A 59 -1.51 -29.70 5.72
N GLY A 60 -0.29 -29.25 5.44
CA GLY A 60 0.33 -28.12 6.14
C GLY A 60 -0.41 -26.82 5.84
N SER A 61 -0.72 -26.03 6.87
CA SER A 61 -1.46 -24.76 6.74
C SER A 61 -0.55 -23.54 6.87
N TYR A 62 -0.80 -22.53 6.04
CA TYR A 62 -0.06 -21.27 5.98
C TYR A 62 -1.01 -20.08 6.09
N LEU A 63 -0.46 -18.93 6.45
CA LEU A 63 -1.22 -17.68 6.60
C LEU A 63 -1.92 -17.28 5.28
N PRO A 64 -3.11 -16.66 5.36
CA PRO A 64 -3.73 -16.04 4.21
C PRO A 64 -2.92 -14.81 3.76
N LEU A 65 -2.97 -14.52 2.46
CA LEU A 65 -2.31 -13.37 1.83
C LEU A 65 -3.35 -12.48 1.14
N LEU A 66 -2.91 -11.31 0.64
CA LEU A 66 -3.75 -10.50 -0.25
C LEU A 66 -4.15 -11.33 -1.48
N GLY A 67 -5.46 -11.47 -1.70
CA GLY A 67 -6.04 -12.26 -2.80
C GLY A 67 -6.06 -11.52 -4.15
N MET A 68 -5.40 -10.36 -4.24
CA MET A 68 -5.29 -9.60 -5.48
C MET A 68 -3.86 -9.06 -5.66
N PRO A 69 -3.42 -8.77 -6.90
CA PRO A 69 -2.08 -8.27 -7.16
C PRO A 69 -1.79 -6.94 -6.45
N VAL A 70 -0.57 -6.83 -5.91
CA VAL A 70 0.02 -5.57 -5.45
C VAL A 70 0.95 -5.06 -6.54
N LEU A 71 0.59 -3.94 -7.18
CA LEU A 71 1.44 -3.33 -8.20
C LEU A 71 2.42 -2.36 -7.54
N VAL A 72 3.72 -2.57 -7.74
CA VAL A 72 4.78 -1.74 -7.15
C VAL A 72 5.31 -0.75 -8.19
N PHE A 73 5.40 0.51 -7.79
CA PHE A 73 5.84 1.64 -8.60
C PHE A 73 7.00 2.35 -7.90
N GLU A 74 7.76 3.14 -8.65
CA GLU A 74 8.78 4.05 -8.15
C GLU A 74 8.65 5.48 -8.67
N GLY A 75 9.19 6.41 -7.88
CA GLY A 75 9.40 7.80 -8.27
C GLY A 75 9.93 8.66 -7.12
N GLY A 76 10.49 9.81 -7.43
CA GLY A 76 11.10 10.71 -6.44
C GLY A 76 10.12 11.34 -5.43
N ALA A 77 10.68 12.05 -4.45
CA ALA A 77 9.95 12.65 -3.32
C ALA A 77 8.74 13.52 -3.72
N HIS A 78 8.86 14.33 -4.78
CA HIS A 78 7.75 15.15 -5.26
C HIS A 78 6.58 14.30 -5.80
N THR A 79 6.85 13.17 -6.45
CA THR A 79 5.81 12.24 -6.91
C THR A 79 5.07 11.63 -5.72
N LEU A 80 5.79 11.26 -4.65
CA LEU A 80 5.23 10.75 -3.40
C LEU A 80 4.34 11.77 -2.69
N GLY A 81 4.81 13.01 -2.50
CA GLY A 81 4.02 14.10 -1.89
C GLY A 81 2.73 14.39 -2.66
N ASN A 82 2.81 14.39 -4.00
CA ASN A 82 1.65 14.52 -4.87
C ASN A 82 0.68 13.34 -4.73
N ALA A 83 1.19 12.10 -4.67
CA ALA A 83 0.38 10.91 -4.49
C ALA A 83 -0.38 10.95 -3.14
N ARG A 84 0.30 11.31 -2.04
CA ARG A 84 -0.32 11.50 -0.72
C ARG A 84 -1.42 12.55 -0.76
N THR A 85 -1.14 13.71 -1.37
CA THR A 85 -2.13 14.80 -1.50
C THR A 85 -3.36 14.36 -2.27
N ARG A 86 -3.18 13.64 -3.38
CA ARG A 86 -4.29 13.12 -4.20
C ARG A 86 -5.06 12.01 -3.49
N ALA A 87 -4.39 11.14 -2.74
CA ALA A 87 -5.05 10.07 -2.00
C ALA A 87 -5.96 10.65 -0.91
N VAL A 88 -5.40 11.50 -0.05
CA VAL A 88 -6.14 12.17 1.03
C VAL A 88 -7.25 13.06 0.47
N GLY A 89 -6.98 13.87 -0.55
CA GLY A 89 -7.98 14.72 -1.18
C GLY A 89 -9.12 13.97 -1.88
N ARG A 90 -8.94 12.66 -2.15
CA ARG A 90 -10.00 11.76 -2.67
C ARG A 90 -10.70 10.96 -1.58
N GLY A 91 -10.32 11.14 -0.31
CA GLY A 91 -10.85 10.35 0.80
C GLY A 91 -10.42 8.89 0.76
N LEU A 92 -9.34 8.55 0.04
CA LEU A 92 -8.79 7.19 0.03
C LEU A 92 -7.76 7.05 1.16
N PRO A 93 -7.98 6.13 2.12
CA PRO A 93 -6.96 5.77 3.10
C PRO A 93 -5.63 5.42 2.43
N ALA A 94 -4.55 5.91 3.02
CA ALA A 94 -3.19 5.65 2.54
C ALA A 94 -2.33 5.15 3.70
N ALA A 95 -1.63 4.04 3.48
CA ALA A 95 -0.49 3.68 4.30
C ALA A 95 0.70 4.53 3.84
N ILE A 96 1.46 5.10 4.77
CA ILE A 96 2.65 5.91 4.47
C ILE A 96 3.85 5.42 5.27
N PHE A 97 5.03 5.66 4.74
CA PHE A 97 6.30 5.44 5.42
C PHE A 97 7.17 6.67 5.17
N THR A 98 7.73 7.27 6.24
CA THR A 98 8.63 8.43 6.15
C THR A 98 10.08 8.02 6.41
N GLN A 99 11.03 8.82 5.93
CA GLN A 99 12.47 8.56 6.06
C GLN A 99 12.89 8.39 7.54
N GLU A 100 12.32 9.17 8.45
CA GLU A 100 12.64 9.16 9.88
C GLU A 100 12.35 7.80 10.52
N MET A 101 11.36 7.06 10.00
CA MET A 101 11.00 5.73 10.52
C MET A 101 12.10 4.67 10.34
N PHE A 102 13.10 4.92 9.49
CA PHE A 102 14.28 4.04 9.43
C PHE A 102 15.21 4.21 10.65
N GLY A 103 15.16 5.35 11.33
CA GLY A 103 15.99 5.66 12.50
C GLY A 103 15.34 5.29 13.84
N THR A 104 14.10 4.80 13.82
CA THR A 104 13.31 4.45 15.00
C THR A 104 13.29 2.93 15.23
N GLY A 105 13.02 2.51 16.47
CA GLY A 105 13.07 1.09 16.86
C GLY A 105 11.72 0.40 17.06
N HIS A 106 10.62 1.15 17.10
CA HIS A 106 9.30 0.59 17.42
C HIS A 106 8.15 1.50 16.96
N ASP A 107 6.97 0.92 16.81
CA ASP A 107 5.76 1.56 16.27
C ASP A 107 5.39 2.88 16.97
N THR A 108 5.40 2.95 18.30
CA THR A 108 5.14 4.22 19.02
C THR A 108 6.10 5.34 18.62
N ALA A 109 7.40 5.04 18.39
CA ALA A 109 8.38 6.03 17.95
C ALA A 109 8.16 6.41 16.48
N ASN A 110 7.83 5.44 15.62
CA ASN A 110 7.49 5.69 14.21
C ASN A 110 6.34 6.70 14.09
N ARG A 111 5.26 6.47 14.86
CA ARG A 111 4.10 7.37 14.87
C ARG A 111 4.43 8.75 15.44
N ALA A 112 5.22 8.81 16.50
CA ALA A 112 5.65 10.08 17.08
C ALA A 112 6.50 10.91 16.09
N ALA A 113 7.44 10.26 15.40
CA ALA A 113 8.25 10.90 14.36
C ALA A 113 7.38 11.45 13.22
N THR A 114 6.40 10.67 12.75
CA THR A 114 5.45 11.13 11.72
C THR A 114 4.59 12.29 12.22
N ALA A 115 4.08 12.22 13.45
CA ALA A 115 3.18 13.22 14.02
C ALA A 115 3.87 14.57 14.30
N ALA A 116 5.21 14.58 14.41
CA ALA A 116 6.00 15.79 14.64
C ALA A 116 6.15 16.67 13.38
N VAL A 117 5.81 16.15 12.20
CA VAL A 117 6.06 16.81 10.91
C VAL A 117 4.74 17.19 10.24
N PRO A 118 4.56 18.46 9.80
CA PRO A 118 3.37 18.84 9.08
C PRO A 118 3.30 18.15 7.70
N ALA A 119 2.08 17.96 7.21
CA ALA A 119 1.83 17.09 6.05
C ALA A 119 2.58 17.47 4.77
N ASP A 120 2.89 18.75 4.57
CA ASP A 120 3.64 19.31 3.44
C ASP A 120 5.16 19.15 3.57
N GLN A 121 5.65 18.81 4.77
CA GLN A 121 7.07 18.59 5.07
C GLN A 121 7.43 17.12 5.31
N LEU A 122 6.46 16.19 5.18
CA LEU A 122 6.73 14.76 5.32
C LEU A 122 7.76 14.29 4.28
N ASP A 123 8.90 13.76 4.73
CA ASP A 123 9.87 13.11 3.84
C ASP A 123 9.42 11.66 3.54
N LEU A 124 8.46 11.53 2.62
CA LEU A 124 7.89 10.25 2.25
C LEU A 124 8.91 9.39 1.50
N VAL A 125 9.04 8.13 1.93
CA VAL A 125 9.82 7.08 1.25
C VAL A 125 8.92 6.02 0.62
N GLY A 126 7.65 5.96 1.02
CA GLY A 126 6.65 5.15 0.35
C GLY A 126 5.22 5.48 0.74
N ILE A 127 4.30 5.11 -0.14
CA ILE A 127 2.85 5.19 0.05
C ILE A 127 2.17 3.99 -0.59
N ALA A 128 1.13 3.45 0.04
CA ALA A 128 0.24 2.48 -0.58
C ALA A 128 -1.21 2.88 -0.47
N VAL A 129 -1.98 2.53 -1.50
CA VAL A 129 -3.41 2.81 -1.60
C VAL A 129 -4.14 1.62 -2.23
N HIS A 130 -5.41 1.48 -1.86
CA HIS A 130 -6.37 0.60 -2.50
C HIS A 130 -7.58 1.42 -2.98
N GLY A 131 -8.14 1.08 -4.12
CA GLY A 131 -9.37 1.72 -4.60
C GLY A 131 -9.68 1.45 -6.07
N PRO A 132 -10.66 2.17 -6.64
CA PRO A 132 -11.01 2.06 -8.05
C PRO A 132 -9.80 2.33 -8.96
N LYS A 133 -9.61 1.53 -10.00
CA LYS A 133 -8.44 1.59 -10.90
C LYS A 133 -8.11 3.02 -11.36
N ASN A 134 -9.10 3.71 -11.93
CA ASN A 134 -8.96 5.08 -12.43
C ASN A 134 -8.55 6.09 -11.34
N ALA A 135 -9.00 5.89 -10.09
CA ALA A 135 -8.63 6.78 -8.99
C ALA A 135 -7.18 6.56 -8.58
N VAL A 136 -6.77 5.29 -8.47
CA VAL A 136 -5.39 4.94 -8.12
C VAL A 136 -4.41 5.32 -9.24
N ASP A 137 -4.77 5.17 -10.52
CA ASP A 137 -3.97 5.66 -11.66
C ASP A 137 -3.72 7.17 -11.57
N LYS A 138 -4.75 7.95 -11.22
CA LYS A 138 -4.61 9.41 -11.02
C LYS A 138 -3.73 9.75 -9.82
N ILE A 139 -3.80 8.97 -8.74
CA ILE A 139 -2.94 9.15 -7.56
C ILE A 139 -1.47 8.97 -7.96
N LEU A 140 -1.17 7.89 -8.69
CA LEU A 140 0.17 7.49 -9.10
C LEU A 140 0.69 8.23 -10.34
N LYS A 141 -0.02 9.26 -10.83
CA LYS A 141 0.41 10.03 -12.00
C LYS A 141 1.83 10.59 -11.78
N GLY A 142 2.75 10.18 -12.66
CA GLY A 142 4.18 10.53 -12.63
C GLY A 142 5.10 9.43 -12.09
N ALA A 143 4.55 8.35 -11.55
CA ALA A 143 5.31 7.16 -11.15
C ALA A 143 5.47 6.17 -12.31
N TYR A 144 6.47 5.29 -12.20
CA TYR A 144 6.78 4.23 -13.16
C TYR A 144 6.64 2.87 -12.50
N LEU A 145 6.26 1.83 -13.25
CA LEU A 145 6.22 0.47 -12.72
C LEU A 145 7.65 0.06 -12.35
N HIS A 146 7.82 -0.46 -11.12
CA HIS A 146 9.11 -0.87 -10.57
C HIS A 146 9.67 -2.07 -11.37
N ARG A 147 11.00 -2.12 -11.53
CA ARG A 147 11.71 -3.11 -12.36
C ARG A 147 12.45 -4.15 -11.53
#